data_AF-A0A0K9PHM2-F1
#
_entry.id   AF-A0A0K9PHM2-F1
#
_cell.length_a   1.000
_cell.length_b   1.000
_cell.length_c   1.000
_cell.angle_alpha   90.00
_cell.angle_beta   90.00
_cell.angle_gamma   90.00
#
_symmetry.space_group_name_H-M   'P 1'
#
loop_
_entity.id
_entity.type
_entity.pdbx_description
1 polymer ?
#
loop_
_entity_poly.entity_id
_entity_poly.type
_entity_poly.pdbx_seq_one_letter_code
_entity_poly.pdbx_strand_id
1 'polypeptide(L)'
;MNRLRNFVVTLKDRASLSKAGLLSDDVDTVVIRLTTHRPSKSPVNPEHVSAFLSFGNSSRTCAASAINALLSRLNSTRSPTVVLKCLNVIHHVIRHGSFILHDQLFSLLHPKLFGGYNHLNLSGFRRGSLAYSSWIRWYARFLELIISTYRIIDMNFDFIVWRGNVEDKEKLLTMVNNELIRELDALVHILEEIRNVSNYVEYNGNNRLAKEILRLVDEDRVSMEFGILARMKELCERMDHIGFGDLVQLNCLLRSSYFEYRINNRKNDHGDVLSKVVSELREKATVVAVEVEKGAEIQENNG
;
A
#
# COMPACT_ATOMS: atom_id res chain seq x y z
N MET A 1 5.02 -49.70 4.80
CA MET A 1 4.52 -48.56 3.98
C MET A 1 3.19 -47.96 4.45
N ASN A 2 2.37 -48.60 5.31
CA ASN A 2 1.03 -48.08 5.68
C ASN A 2 1.01 -46.99 6.76
N ARG A 3 2.07 -46.84 7.57
CA ARG A 3 2.11 -45.85 8.67
C ARG A 3 2.26 -44.40 8.19
N LEU A 4 3.08 -44.17 7.15
CA LEU A 4 3.28 -42.84 6.58
C LEU A 4 2.03 -42.33 5.85
N ARG A 5 1.32 -43.23 5.14
CA ARG A 5 0.05 -42.90 4.48
C ARG A 5 -1.03 -42.52 5.50
N ASN A 6 -1.14 -43.25 6.60
CA ASN A 6 -2.09 -42.93 7.67
C ASN A 6 -1.73 -41.61 8.36
N PHE A 7 -0.45 -41.31 8.54
CA PHE A 7 0.01 -40.04 9.11
C PHE A 7 -0.34 -38.84 8.23
N VAL A 8 -0.12 -38.97 6.91
CA VAL A 8 -0.52 -37.96 5.90
C VAL A 8 -2.03 -37.78 5.85
N VAL A 9 -2.81 -38.87 5.94
CA VAL A 9 -4.28 -38.80 6.01
C VAL A 9 -4.72 -38.08 7.29
N THR A 10 -4.15 -38.40 8.46
CA THR A 10 -4.48 -37.71 9.71
C THR A 10 -4.06 -36.23 9.72
N LEU A 11 -2.95 -35.87 9.07
CA LEU A 11 -2.54 -34.47 8.92
C LEU A 11 -3.48 -33.71 7.99
N LYS A 12 -3.87 -34.35 6.88
CA LYS A 12 -4.87 -33.80 5.95
C LYS A 12 -6.22 -33.64 6.66
N ASP A 13 -6.64 -34.62 7.47
CA ASP A 13 -7.90 -34.57 8.21
C ASP A 13 -7.85 -33.52 9.33
N ARG A 14 -6.71 -33.34 10.03
CA ARG A 14 -6.54 -32.26 11.01
C ARG A 14 -6.53 -30.88 10.35
N ALA A 15 -5.87 -30.73 9.21
CA ALA A 15 -5.92 -29.49 8.44
C ALA A 15 -7.34 -29.22 7.92
N SER A 16 -8.08 -30.26 7.52
CA SER A 16 -9.47 -30.17 7.06
C SER A 16 -10.43 -29.86 8.20
N LEU A 17 -10.23 -30.41 9.40
CA LEU A 17 -11.02 -30.13 10.60
C LEU A 17 -10.76 -28.73 11.15
N SER A 18 -9.50 -28.27 11.14
CA SER A 18 -9.14 -26.88 11.45
C SER A 18 -9.80 -25.92 10.45
N LYS A 19 -9.81 -26.27 9.16
CA LYS A 19 -10.45 -25.49 8.10
C LYS A 19 -11.98 -25.49 8.22
N ALA A 20 -12.58 -26.63 8.59
CA ALA A 20 -14.03 -26.76 8.80
C ALA A 20 -14.51 -26.01 10.05
N GLY A 21 -13.75 -26.03 11.14
CA GLY A 21 -14.07 -25.27 12.36
C GLY A 21 -13.98 -23.75 12.18
N LEU A 22 -13.06 -23.27 11.33
CA LEU A 22 -12.92 -21.84 10.98
C LEU A 22 -13.97 -21.36 9.96
N LEU A 23 -14.45 -22.24 9.08
CA LEU A 23 -15.54 -21.96 8.14
C LEU A 23 -16.94 -22.06 8.79
N SER A 24 -17.03 -22.57 10.03
CA SER A 24 -18.26 -22.68 10.81
C SER A 24 -18.62 -21.39 11.57
N ASP A 25 -17.67 -20.48 11.78
CA ASP A 25 -17.95 -19.22 12.44
C ASP A 25 -18.61 -18.26 11.44
N ASP A 26 -19.77 -17.72 11.82
CA ASP A 26 -20.47 -16.69 11.05
C ASP A 26 -19.55 -15.48 10.81
N VAL A 27 -19.60 -14.93 9.59
CA VAL A 27 -18.77 -13.80 9.14
C VAL A 27 -18.86 -12.64 10.13
N ASP A 28 -20.08 -12.35 10.60
CA ASP A 28 -20.35 -11.27 11.55
C ASP A 28 -19.67 -11.53 12.90
N THR A 29 -19.63 -12.79 13.35
CA THR A 29 -18.95 -13.17 14.59
C THR A 29 -17.45 -12.93 14.48
N VAL A 30 -16.83 -13.29 13.34
CA VAL A 30 -15.40 -13.05 13.10
C VAL A 30 -15.10 -11.55 13.08
N VAL A 31 -15.91 -10.75 12.36
CA VAL A 31 -15.75 -9.28 12.33
C VAL A 31 -15.92 -8.66 13.72
N ILE A 32 -16.87 -9.12 14.53
CA ILE A 32 -17.05 -8.63 15.91
C ILE A 32 -15.83 -8.97 16.77
N ARG A 33 -15.31 -10.20 16.69
CA ARG A 33 -14.10 -10.62 17.45
C ARG A 33 -12.87 -9.80 17.06
N LEU A 34 -12.71 -9.50 15.78
CA LEU A 34 -11.64 -8.61 15.28
C LEU A 34 -11.77 -7.18 15.80
N THR A 35 -13.01 -6.69 15.92
CA THR A 35 -13.31 -5.26 16.13
C THR A 35 -13.91 -5.00 17.53
N THR A 36 -13.49 -5.77 18.51
CA THR A 36 -13.91 -5.63 19.91
C THR A 36 -13.54 -4.27 20.50
N HIS A 37 -14.42 -3.69 21.32
CA HIS A 37 -14.17 -2.42 22.01
C HIS A 37 -13.05 -2.51 23.05
N ARG A 38 -12.83 -3.69 23.61
CA ARG A 38 -11.81 -3.96 24.64
C ARG A 38 -11.04 -5.24 24.29
N PRO A 39 -9.71 -5.28 24.52
CA PRO A 39 -8.86 -4.16 24.95
C PRO A 39 -8.66 -3.15 23.82
N SER A 40 -8.71 -1.85 24.16
CA SER A 40 -8.66 -0.76 23.17
C SER A 40 -7.27 -0.44 22.63
N LYS A 41 -6.24 -0.86 23.37
CA LYS A 41 -4.83 -0.60 23.06
C LYS A 41 -4.09 -1.84 22.55
N SER A 42 -4.77 -2.98 22.43
CA SER A 42 -4.15 -4.23 21.97
C SER A 42 -4.34 -4.39 20.46
N PRO A 43 -3.34 -4.92 19.75
CA PRO A 43 -3.48 -5.34 18.36
C PRO A 43 -4.60 -6.34 18.19
N VAL A 44 -5.07 -6.48 16.96
CA VAL A 44 -6.00 -7.53 16.59
C VAL A 44 -5.31 -8.88 16.75
N ASN A 45 -5.99 -9.89 17.30
CA ASN A 45 -5.41 -11.22 17.49
C ASN A 45 -5.02 -11.81 16.12
N PRO A 46 -3.74 -12.22 15.91
CA PRO A 46 -3.29 -12.78 14.64
C PRO A 46 -4.09 -14.00 14.19
N GLU A 47 -4.60 -14.81 15.11
CA GLU A 47 -5.46 -15.95 14.79
C GLU A 47 -6.78 -15.50 14.17
N HIS A 48 -7.38 -14.42 14.68
CA HIS A 48 -8.60 -13.86 14.11
C HIS A 48 -8.34 -13.20 12.76
N VAL A 49 -7.19 -12.53 12.59
CA VAL A 49 -6.79 -11.99 11.28
C VAL A 49 -6.63 -13.13 10.28
N SER A 50 -5.94 -14.21 10.65
CA SER A 50 -5.79 -15.41 9.81
C SER A 50 -7.14 -16.03 9.46
N ALA A 51 -8.06 -16.13 10.41
CA ALA A 51 -9.42 -16.59 10.19
C ALA A 51 -10.14 -15.73 9.13
N PHE A 52 -10.05 -14.41 9.23
CA PHE A 52 -10.63 -13.49 8.25
C PHE A 52 -10.01 -13.64 6.87
N LEU A 53 -8.68 -13.72 6.78
CA LEU A 53 -7.98 -13.91 5.51
C LEU A 53 -8.36 -15.25 4.84
N SER A 54 -8.73 -16.26 5.64
CA SER A 54 -9.16 -17.57 5.13
C SER A 54 -10.46 -17.53 4.32
N PHE A 55 -11.32 -16.52 4.52
CA PHE A 55 -12.52 -16.33 3.69
C PHE A 55 -12.16 -16.12 2.21
N GLY A 56 -11.00 -15.53 1.94
CA GLY A 56 -10.46 -15.39 0.59
C GLY A 56 -10.07 -16.69 -0.12
N ASN A 57 -9.96 -17.79 0.62
CA ASN A 57 -9.63 -19.12 0.08
C ASN A 57 -10.87 -20.01 -0.11
N SER A 58 -12.06 -19.44 0.11
CA SER A 58 -13.34 -20.12 -0.03
C SER A 58 -14.00 -19.74 -1.37
N SER A 59 -15.19 -19.15 -1.36
CA SER A 59 -15.88 -18.64 -2.55
C SER A 59 -15.80 -17.11 -2.64
N ARG A 60 -15.95 -16.56 -3.85
CA ARG A 60 -16.05 -15.12 -4.06
C ARG A 60 -17.19 -14.49 -3.24
N THR A 61 -18.32 -15.18 -3.12
CA THR A 61 -19.47 -14.75 -2.30
C THR A 61 -19.12 -14.64 -0.82
N CYS A 62 -18.36 -15.60 -0.29
CA CYS A 62 -17.94 -15.57 1.10
C CYS A 62 -16.92 -14.45 1.36
N ALA A 63 -15.95 -14.27 0.47
CA ALA A 63 -15.02 -13.14 0.54
C ALA A 63 -15.75 -11.79 0.46
N ALA A 64 -16.72 -11.66 -0.45
CA ALA A 64 -17.54 -10.46 -0.58
C ALA A 64 -18.35 -10.19 0.70
N SER A 65 -18.97 -11.22 1.29
CA SER A 65 -19.67 -11.10 2.57
C SER A 65 -18.74 -10.62 3.68
N ALA A 66 -17.54 -11.20 3.79
CA ALA A 66 -16.53 -10.82 4.79
C ALA A 66 -16.09 -9.36 4.66
N ILE A 67 -15.78 -8.91 3.44
CA ILE A 67 -15.42 -7.51 3.20
C ILE A 67 -16.61 -6.59 3.49
N ASN A 68 -17.82 -6.92 3.04
CA ASN A 68 -19.02 -6.12 3.30
C ASN A 68 -19.31 -5.99 4.80
N ALA A 69 -19.20 -7.07 5.57
CA ALA A 69 -19.38 -7.04 7.01
C ALA A 69 -18.34 -6.13 7.69
N LEU A 70 -17.07 -6.21 7.26
CA LEU A 70 -15.99 -5.35 7.76
C LEU A 70 -16.24 -3.87 7.45
N LEU A 71 -16.62 -3.54 6.21
CA LEU A 71 -16.92 -2.16 5.79
C LEU A 71 -18.19 -1.62 6.44
N SER A 72 -19.22 -2.46 6.62
CA SER A 72 -20.42 -2.11 7.37
C SER A 72 -20.11 -1.78 8.83
N ARG A 73 -19.26 -2.60 9.48
CA ARG A 73 -18.79 -2.35 10.85
C ARG A 73 -18.00 -1.06 10.97
N LEU A 74 -17.14 -0.74 9.99
CA LEU A 74 -16.39 0.51 9.92
C LEU A 74 -17.30 1.73 9.88
N ASN A 75 -18.35 1.69 9.05
CA ASN A 75 -19.24 2.85 8.82
C ASN A 75 -20.32 3.01 9.91
N SER A 76 -20.73 1.92 10.57
CA SER A 76 -21.80 1.94 11.59
C SER A 76 -21.31 2.31 13.00
N THR A 77 -20.03 2.08 13.30
CA THR A 77 -19.49 2.27 14.65
C THR A 77 -19.18 3.73 14.95
N ARG A 78 -19.46 4.14 16.19
CA ARG A 78 -19.03 5.45 16.74
C ARG A 78 -17.76 5.36 17.58
N SER A 79 -17.25 4.15 17.83
CA SER A 79 -16.08 3.92 18.67
C SER A 79 -14.81 4.07 17.85
N PRO A 80 -13.92 5.04 18.18
CA PRO A 80 -12.70 5.25 17.40
C PRO A 80 -11.73 4.06 17.48
N THR A 81 -11.76 3.29 18.58
CA THR A 81 -11.01 2.03 18.70
C THR A 81 -11.49 0.97 17.71
N VAL A 82 -12.80 0.88 17.50
CA VAL A 82 -13.38 -0.10 16.56
C VAL A 82 -13.03 0.30 15.14
N VAL A 83 -13.19 1.60 14.81
CA VAL A 83 -12.76 2.15 13.51
C VAL A 83 -11.31 1.80 13.22
N LEU A 84 -10.42 2.05 14.19
CA LEU A 84 -9.00 1.78 14.03
C LEU A 84 -8.70 0.30 13.82
N LYS A 85 -9.36 -0.61 14.56
CA LYS A 85 -9.22 -2.05 14.35
C LYS A 85 -9.74 -2.48 12.98
N CYS A 86 -10.85 -1.92 12.51
CA CYS A 86 -11.34 -2.15 11.15
C CYS A 86 -10.28 -1.75 10.11
N LEU A 87 -9.71 -0.55 10.23
CA LEU A 87 -8.64 -0.07 9.33
C LEU A 87 -7.40 -0.99 9.38
N ASN A 88 -7.00 -1.45 10.57
CA ASN A 88 -5.89 -2.38 10.71
C ASN A 88 -6.16 -3.74 10.03
N VAL A 89 -7.38 -4.28 10.14
CA VAL A 89 -7.76 -5.49 9.40
C VAL A 89 -7.74 -5.24 7.89
N ILE A 90 -8.23 -4.09 7.41
CA ILE A 90 -8.16 -3.71 5.98
C ILE A 90 -6.71 -3.67 5.51
N HIS A 91 -5.79 -3.10 6.31
CA HIS A 91 -4.36 -3.09 6.02
C HIS A 91 -3.78 -4.51 5.93
N HIS A 92 -4.15 -5.41 6.85
CA HIS A 92 -3.75 -6.82 6.74
C HIS A 92 -4.31 -7.50 5.50
N VAL A 93 -5.55 -7.20 5.08
CA VAL A 93 -6.09 -7.69 3.80
C VAL A 93 -5.26 -7.17 2.63
N ILE A 94 -4.95 -5.87 2.61
CA ILE A 94 -4.10 -5.25 1.59
C ILE A 94 -2.71 -5.88 1.53
N ARG A 95 -2.19 -6.44 2.63
CA ARG A 95 -0.83 -7.02 2.68
C ARG A 95 -0.78 -8.52 2.44
N HIS A 96 -1.79 -9.24 2.93
CA HIS A 96 -1.75 -10.70 3.09
C HIS A 96 -3.02 -11.40 2.58
N GLY A 97 -3.98 -10.64 2.05
CA GLY A 97 -5.18 -11.18 1.42
C GLY A 97 -4.86 -12.06 0.21
N SER A 98 -5.78 -12.97 -0.11
CA SER A 98 -5.75 -13.66 -1.39
C SER A 98 -6.22 -12.72 -2.50
N PHE A 99 -5.92 -13.07 -3.75
CA PHE A 99 -6.43 -12.35 -4.93
C PHE A 99 -7.95 -12.12 -4.88
N ILE A 100 -8.72 -13.09 -4.36
CA ILE A 100 -10.18 -12.95 -4.23
C ILE A 100 -10.53 -11.86 -3.21
N LEU A 101 -9.86 -11.80 -2.05
CA LEU A 101 -10.13 -10.74 -1.08
C LEU A 101 -9.76 -9.36 -1.62
N HIS A 102 -8.64 -9.26 -2.33
CA HIS A 102 -8.22 -8.02 -2.98
C HIS A 102 -9.21 -7.56 -4.04
N ASP A 103 -9.61 -8.46 -4.92
CA ASP A 103 -10.61 -8.21 -5.96
C ASP A 103 -11.91 -7.64 -5.35
N GLN A 104 -12.42 -8.27 -4.28
CA GLN A 104 -13.63 -7.79 -3.60
C GLN A 104 -13.40 -6.46 -2.86
N LEU A 105 -12.28 -6.30 -2.13
CA LEU A 105 -11.95 -5.08 -1.40
C LEU A 105 -11.80 -3.88 -2.34
N PHE A 106 -10.98 -4.02 -3.38
CA PHE A 106 -10.71 -2.93 -4.32
C PHE A 106 -11.92 -2.60 -5.20
N SER A 107 -12.76 -3.58 -5.50
CA SER A 107 -14.04 -3.34 -6.19
C SER A 107 -14.98 -2.47 -5.35
N LEU A 108 -15.16 -2.80 -4.07
CA LEU A 108 -16.08 -2.09 -3.17
C LEU A 108 -15.57 -0.71 -2.72
N LEU A 109 -14.25 -0.53 -2.63
CA LEU A 109 -13.64 0.72 -2.18
C LEU A 109 -13.39 1.73 -3.30
N HIS A 110 -13.83 1.44 -4.53
CA HIS A 110 -13.62 2.33 -5.67
C HIS A 110 -14.94 2.92 -6.21
N PRO A 111 -15.30 4.15 -5.82
CA PRO A 111 -16.52 4.84 -6.23
C PRO A 111 -16.71 4.95 -7.74
N LYS A 112 -15.63 5.19 -8.48
CA LYS A 112 -15.69 5.58 -9.90
C LYS A 112 -16.06 4.45 -10.85
N LEU A 113 -15.85 3.19 -10.47
CA LEU A 113 -16.15 2.03 -11.33
C LEU A 113 -17.54 1.44 -11.09
N PHE A 114 -18.08 1.57 -9.87
CA PHE A 114 -19.33 0.91 -9.48
C PHE A 114 -20.39 1.88 -8.93
N GLY A 115 -20.18 3.20 -9.07
CA GLY A 115 -21.12 4.22 -8.59
C GLY A 115 -21.31 4.21 -7.07
N GLY A 116 -20.33 3.67 -6.33
CA GLY A 116 -20.42 3.42 -4.88
C GLY A 116 -19.92 4.56 -4.00
N TYR A 117 -20.14 4.42 -2.69
CA TYR A 117 -19.61 5.33 -1.66
C TYR A 117 -18.17 4.93 -1.28
N ASN A 118 -17.27 5.89 -1.08
CA ASN A 118 -15.95 5.61 -0.54
C ASN A 118 -16.06 5.24 0.95
N HIS A 119 -16.09 3.95 1.26
CA HIS A 119 -16.21 3.47 2.65
C HIS A 119 -15.02 3.84 3.55
N LEU A 120 -13.89 4.30 2.99
CA LEU A 120 -12.75 4.82 3.74
C LEU A 120 -12.77 6.34 3.91
N ASN A 121 -13.76 7.05 3.36
CA ASN A 121 -13.87 8.49 3.56
C ASN A 121 -14.25 8.80 5.02
N LEU A 122 -13.23 8.95 5.85
CA LEU A 122 -13.35 9.32 7.25
C LEU A 122 -13.02 10.81 7.49
N SER A 123 -12.97 11.65 6.46
CA SER A 123 -12.59 13.07 6.58
C SER A 123 -13.37 13.84 7.67
N GLY A 124 -14.66 13.52 7.85
CA GLY A 124 -15.54 14.08 8.88
C GLY A 124 -15.48 13.40 10.26
N PHE A 125 -14.63 12.39 10.44
CA PHE A 125 -14.56 11.61 11.68
C PHE A 125 -13.97 12.45 12.82
N ARG A 126 -14.79 12.75 13.84
CA ARG A 126 -14.44 13.59 15.00
C ARG A 126 -14.91 12.94 16.31
N ARG A 127 -14.42 11.72 16.60
CA ARG A 127 -14.75 10.99 17.83
C ARG A 127 -13.47 10.67 18.62
N GLY A 128 -13.51 10.79 19.95
CA GLY A 128 -12.33 10.68 20.81
C GLY A 128 -11.57 12.02 20.92
N SER A 129 -10.28 11.96 21.26
CA SER A 129 -9.44 13.17 21.28
C SER A 129 -9.18 13.67 19.85
N LEU A 130 -8.83 14.96 19.71
CA LEU A 130 -8.43 15.54 18.43
C LEU A 130 -7.26 14.77 17.81
N ALA A 131 -6.22 14.46 18.60
CA ALA A 131 -5.11 13.63 18.16
C ALA A 131 -5.57 12.26 17.64
N TYR A 132 -6.47 11.57 18.37
CA TYR A 132 -6.91 10.23 17.99
C TYR A 132 -7.77 10.23 16.72
N SER A 133 -8.68 11.21 16.59
CA SER A 133 -9.48 11.37 15.38
C SER A 133 -8.65 11.79 14.17
N SER A 134 -7.66 12.67 14.34
CA SER A 134 -6.71 13.04 13.27
C SER A 134 -5.89 11.84 12.81
N TRP A 135 -5.42 11.01 13.74
CA TRP A 135 -4.64 9.82 13.40
C TRP A 135 -5.48 8.76 12.65
N ILE A 136 -6.74 8.56 13.04
CA ILE A 136 -7.68 7.69 12.30
C ILE A 136 -7.93 8.21 10.88
N ARG A 137 -8.10 9.53 10.72
CA ARG A 137 -8.29 10.17 9.41
C ARG A 137 -7.08 9.99 8.51
N TRP A 138 -5.89 10.22 9.06
CA TRP A 138 -4.63 9.98 8.36
C TRP A 138 -4.51 8.51 7.93
N TYR A 139 -4.76 7.56 8.83
CA TYR A 139 -4.60 6.14 8.50
C TYR A 139 -5.61 5.67 7.43
N ALA A 140 -6.85 6.15 7.49
CA ALA A 140 -7.84 5.85 6.45
C ALA A 140 -7.44 6.42 5.08
N ARG A 141 -6.93 7.66 5.05
CA ARG A 141 -6.41 8.31 3.84
C ARG A 141 -5.20 7.58 3.26
N PHE A 142 -4.28 7.12 4.12
CA PHE A 142 -3.15 6.29 3.71
C PHE A 142 -3.62 5.00 3.02
N LEU A 143 -4.58 4.27 3.60
CA LEU A 143 -5.12 3.06 2.98
C LEU A 143 -5.88 3.34 1.68
N GLU A 144 -6.63 4.45 1.61
CA GLU A 144 -7.30 4.91 0.39
C GLU A 144 -6.31 5.19 -0.74
N LEU A 145 -5.16 5.81 -0.44
CA LEU A 145 -4.11 6.04 -1.43
C LEU A 145 -3.52 4.73 -1.94
N ILE A 146 -3.25 3.77 -1.06
CA ILE A 146 -2.77 2.43 -1.47
C ILE A 146 -3.75 1.76 -2.42
N ILE A 147 -5.04 1.76 -2.07
CA ILE A 147 -6.10 1.18 -2.91
C ILE A 147 -6.22 1.91 -4.25
N SER A 148 -6.07 3.24 -4.26
CA SER A 148 -6.12 4.02 -5.50
C SER A 148 -4.94 3.70 -6.41
N THR A 149 -3.74 3.56 -5.84
CA THR A 149 -2.51 3.22 -6.56
C THR A 149 -2.55 1.80 -7.13
N TYR A 150 -3.24 0.85 -6.49
CA TYR A 150 -3.39 -0.52 -6.99
C TYR A 150 -3.97 -0.61 -8.42
N ARG A 151 -4.84 0.33 -8.81
CA ARG A 151 -5.41 0.37 -10.17
C ARG A 151 -4.48 1.04 -11.18
N ILE A 152 -3.65 2.00 -10.75
CA ILE A 152 -2.64 2.65 -11.61
C ILE A 152 -1.60 1.61 -12.08
N ILE A 153 -1.36 0.59 -11.26
CA ILE A 153 -0.34 -0.44 -11.44
C ILE A 153 -0.95 -1.73 -12.03
N ASP A 154 -2.06 -1.60 -12.77
CA ASP A 154 -2.78 -2.68 -13.46
C ASP A 154 -3.10 -3.91 -12.58
N MET A 155 -3.56 -3.66 -11.36
CA MET A 155 -3.97 -4.70 -10.40
C MET A 155 -2.87 -5.71 -10.07
N ASN A 156 -1.61 -5.40 -10.33
CA ASN A 156 -0.52 -6.30 -10.04
C ASN A 156 -0.03 -6.06 -8.60
N PHE A 157 -0.33 -7.00 -7.71
CA PHE A 157 -0.19 -6.86 -6.26
C PHE A 157 1.24 -6.66 -5.76
N ASP A 158 2.23 -7.04 -6.57
CA ASP A 158 3.65 -7.02 -6.19
C ASP A 158 4.27 -5.61 -6.04
N PHE A 159 3.51 -4.53 -6.22
CA PHE A 159 4.05 -3.17 -6.07
C PHE A 159 4.17 -2.69 -4.62
N ILE A 160 3.23 -3.04 -3.73
CA ILE A 160 3.31 -2.64 -2.30
C ILE A 160 4.43 -3.41 -1.63
N VAL A 161 4.63 -4.65 -2.07
CA VAL A 161 5.66 -5.55 -1.58
C VAL A 161 6.63 -5.79 -2.71
N TRP A 162 7.45 -4.78 -3.02
CA TRP A 162 8.61 -5.00 -3.90
C TRP A 162 9.52 -6.05 -3.26
N ARG A 163 9.63 -7.23 -3.86
CA ARG A 163 10.43 -8.35 -3.34
C ARG A 163 11.83 -8.37 -3.94
N GLY A 164 12.02 -7.69 -5.08
CA GLY A 164 13.27 -7.71 -5.82
C GLY A 164 13.59 -9.08 -6.44
N ASN A 165 12.56 -9.91 -6.63
CA ASN A 165 12.66 -11.22 -7.29
C ASN A 165 12.83 -11.07 -8.81
N VAL A 166 12.87 -12.19 -9.53
CA VAL A 166 13.02 -12.20 -10.99
C VAL A 166 11.77 -11.59 -11.65
N GLU A 167 10.57 -11.93 -11.17
CA GLU A 167 9.31 -11.42 -11.72
C GLU A 167 9.21 -9.89 -11.64
N ASP A 168 9.62 -9.28 -10.52
CA ASP A 168 9.64 -7.83 -10.32
C ASP A 168 10.55 -7.14 -11.35
N LYS A 169 11.71 -7.74 -11.62
CA LYS A 169 12.69 -7.21 -12.58
C LYS A 169 12.20 -7.37 -14.01
N GLU A 170 11.65 -8.52 -14.37
CA GLU A 170 11.08 -8.75 -15.70
C GLU A 170 9.94 -7.78 -15.99
N LYS A 171 9.01 -7.62 -15.04
CA LYS A 171 7.93 -6.63 -15.15
C LYS A 171 8.51 -5.23 -15.39
N LEU A 172 9.45 -4.80 -14.55
CA LEU A 172 10.08 -3.48 -14.66
C LEU A 172 10.71 -3.23 -16.03
N LEU A 173 11.46 -4.21 -16.56
CA LEU A 173 12.12 -4.10 -17.86
C LEU A 173 11.13 -4.01 -19.02
N THR A 174 9.98 -4.68 -18.92
CA THR A 174 8.94 -4.66 -19.98
C THR A 174 8.08 -3.41 -20.01
N MET A 175 8.06 -2.60 -18.94
CA MET A 175 7.23 -1.39 -18.87
C MET A 175 7.72 -0.30 -19.81
N VAL A 176 6.81 0.50 -20.36
CA VAL A 176 7.15 1.73 -21.11
C VAL A 176 7.42 2.91 -20.16
N ASN A 177 8.14 3.94 -20.63
CA ASN A 177 8.62 5.03 -19.77
C ASN A 177 7.50 5.81 -19.08
N ASN A 178 6.41 6.10 -19.78
CA ASN A 178 5.25 6.79 -19.22
C ASN A 178 4.57 5.97 -18.10
N GLU A 179 4.44 4.65 -18.26
CA GLU A 179 3.92 3.75 -17.22
C GLU A 179 4.86 3.74 -16.01
N LEU A 180 6.16 3.64 -16.26
CA LEU A 180 7.19 3.64 -15.23
C LEU A 180 7.14 4.92 -14.38
N ILE A 181 7.03 6.08 -15.03
CA ILE A 181 6.90 7.40 -14.37
C ILE A 181 5.57 7.50 -13.62
N ARG A 182 4.47 7.01 -14.19
CA ARG A 182 3.15 7.01 -13.55
C ARG A 182 3.13 6.14 -12.28
N GLU A 183 3.75 4.96 -12.31
CA GLU A 183 3.89 4.13 -11.11
C GLU A 183 4.79 4.81 -10.07
N LEU A 184 5.91 5.40 -10.51
CA LEU A 184 6.82 6.14 -9.64
C LEU A 184 6.13 7.30 -8.93
N ASP A 185 5.34 8.09 -9.66
CA ASP A 185 4.55 9.20 -9.13
C ASP A 185 3.54 8.73 -8.08
N ALA A 186 2.81 7.66 -8.37
CA ALA A 186 1.83 7.10 -7.44
C ALA A 186 2.47 6.56 -6.15
N LEU A 187 3.67 5.99 -6.21
CA LEU A 187 4.42 5.56 -5.02
C LEU A 187 4.90 6.75 -4.18
N VAL A 188 5.41 7.80 -4.83
CA VAL A 188 5.89 9.02 -4.15
C VAL A 188 4.73 9.72 -3.42
N HIS A 189 3.55 9.79 -4.02
CA HIS A 189 2.36 10.33 -3.37
C HIS A 189 1.99 9.60 -2.06
N ILE A 190 2.16 8.28 -2.00
CA ILE A 190 1.92 7.51 -0.77
C ILE A 190 2.98 7.89 0.29
N LEU A 191 4.25 7.99 -0.10
CA LEU A 191 5.33 8.35 0.81
C LEU A 191 5.20 9.79 1.36
N GLU A 192 4.66 10.71 0.58
CA GLU A 192 4.28 12.04 1.05
C GLU A 192 3.21 11.97 2.15
N GLU A 193 2.21 11.09 2.00
CA GLU A 193 1.21 10.88 3.04
C GLU A 193 1.82 10.24 4.31
N ILE A 194 2.73 9.27 4.17
CA ILE A 194 3.44 8.66 5.31
C ILE A 194 4.27 9.72 6.05
N ARG A 195 4.92 10.65 5.35
CA ARG A 195 5.70 11.73 6.00
C ARG A 195 4.83 12.59 6.92
N ASN A 196 3.57 12.79 6.56
CA ASN A 196 2.62 13.56 7.37
C ASN A 196 2.26 12.88 8.71
N VAL A 197 2.64 11.61 8.94
CA VAL A 197 2.43 10.87 10.21
C VAL A 197 2.92 11.65 11.42
N SER A 198 4.10 12.27 11.32
CA SER A 198 4.81 12.93 12.42
C SER A 198 3.97 14.00 13.15
N ASN A 199 3.01 14.61 12.46
CA ASN A 199 2.09 15.59 13.01
C ASN A 199 1.01 14.99 13.94
N TYR A 200 0.94 13.66 14.07
CA TYR A 200 -0.16 12.95 14.74
C TYR A 200 0.30 12.02 15.88
N VAL A 201 1.60 11.98 16.21
CA VAL A 201 2.26 10.95 17.07
C VAL A 201 2.23 11.23 18.58
N GLU A 202 1.42 12.15 19.10
CA GLU A 202 1.26 12.36 20.56
C GLU A 202 0.61 11.16 21.32
N TYR A 203 0.49 10.00 20.68
CA TYR A 203 -0.24 8.82 21.17
C TYR A 203 0.65 7.64 21.64
N ASN A 204 1.98 7.74 21.54
CA ASN A 204 2.84 6.57 21.29
C ASN A 204 3.39 5.76 22.49
N GLY A 205 3.35 6.24 23.74
CA GLY A 205 4.05 5.52 24.83
C GLY A 205 3.60 4.06 25.02
N ASN A 206 2.29 3.84 25.12
CA ASN A 206 1.72 2.58 25.63
C ASN A 206 0.62 1.94 24.75
N ASN A 207 0.32 2.47 23.56
CA ASN A 207 -0.67 1.83 22.68
C ASN A 207 0.00 0.80 21.76
N ARG A 208 -0.21 -0.49 22.03
CA ARG A 208 0.35 -1.60 21.24
C ARG A 208 -0.26 -1.70 19.83
N LEU A 209 -1.55 -1.39 19.68
CA LEU A 209 -2.21 -1.33 18.37
C LEU A 209 -1.62 -0.22 17.49
N ALA A 210 -1.32 0.95 18.06
CA ALA A 210 -0.67 2.04 17.33
C ALA A 210 0.75 1.66 16.88
N LYS A 211 1.52 1.00 17.76
CA LYS A 211 2.85 0.49 17.41
C LYS A 211 2.78 -0.54 16.29
N GLU A 212 1.80 -1.43 16.30
CA GLU A 212 1.61 -2.42 15.23
C GLU A 212 1.26 -1.75 13.89
N ILE A 213 0.35 -0.77 13.89
CA ILE A 213 0.00 -0.03 12.68
C ILE A 213 1.22 0.72 12.12
N LEU A 214 1.98 1.41 12.98
CA LEU A 214 3.19 2.11 12.57
C LEU A 214 4.25 1.16 12.02
N ARG A 215 4.38 -0.05 12.60
CA ARG A 215 5.26 -1.10 12.07
C ARG A 215 4.85 -1.52 10.66
N LEU A 216 3.55 -1.78 10.43
CA LEU A 216 3.06 -2.15 9.09
C LEU A 216 3.28 -1.03 8.07
N VAL A 217 3.03 0.22 8.45
CA VAL A 217 3.25 1.40 7.60
C VAL A 217 4.74 1.57 7.27
N ASP A 218 5.64 1.34 8.24
CA ASP A 218 7.08 1.42 8.00
C ASP A 218 7.57 0.31 7.06
N GLU A 219 7.03 -0.91 7.20
CA GLU A 219 7.33 -2.01 6.28
C GLU A 219 6.86 -1.71 4.85
N ASP A 220 5.70 -1.06 4.70
CA ASP A 220 5.23 -0.57 3.39
C ASP A 220 6.14 0.53 2.85
N ARG A 221 6.53 1.49 3.69
CA ARG A 221 7.46 2.57 3.32
C ARG A 221 8.76 2.00 2.77
N VAL A 222 9.38 1.07 3.49
CA VAL A 222 10.64 0.43 3.07
C VAL A 222 10.48 -0.28 1.73
N SER A 223 9.39 -1.03 1.55
CA SER A 223 9.10 -1.74 0.31
C SER A 223 8.89 -0.77 -0.87
N MET A 224 8.14 0.31 -0.66
CA MET A 224 7.93 1.36 -1.66
C MET A 224 9.23 2.09 -2.02
N GLU A 225 10.11 2.36 -1.05
CA GLU A 225 11.41 2.97 -1.29
C GLU A 225 12.32 2.08 -2.16
N PHE A 226 12.33 0.77 -1.93
CA PHE A 226 13.03 -0.18 -2.80
C PHE A 226 12.43 -0.20 -4.21
N GLY A 227 11.10 -0.21 -4.34
CA GLY A 227 10.41 -0.15 -5.62
C GLY A 227 10.68 1.14 -6.39
N ILE A 228 10.71 2.30 -5.72
CA ILE A 228 11.09 3.60 -6.28
C ILE A 228 12.53 3.56 -6.75
N LEU A 229 13.45 3.06 -5.93
CA LEU A 229 14.86 2.98 -6.28
C LEU A 229 15.08 2.14 -7.54
N ALA A 230 14.40 1.01 -7.67
CA ALA A 230 14.48 0.16 -8.86
C ALA A 230 14.00 0.90 -10.11
N ARG A 231 12.84 1.56 -10.03
CA ARG A 231 12.27 2.35 -11.15
C ARG A 231 13.16 3.53 -11.54
N MET A 232 13.75 4.21 -10.57
CA MET A 232 14.67 5.32 -10.82
C MET A 232 15.96 4.85 -11.49
N LYS A 233 16.52 3.71 -11.07
CA LYS A 233 17.69 3.12 -11.75
C LYS A 233 17.37 2.75 -13.19
N GLU A 234 16.22 2.14 -13.44
CA GLU A 234 15.78 1.83 -14.80
C GLU A 234 15.63 3.10 -15.65
N LEU A 235 15.05 4.17 -15.10
CA LEU A 235 14.99 5.46 -15.78
C LEU A 235 16.38 6.03 -16.06
N CYS A 236 17.35 5.91 -15.15
CA CYS A 236 18.73 6.33 -15.39
C CYS A 236 19.34 5.65 -16.62
N GLU A 237 19.09 4.36 -16.84
CA GLU A 237 19.59 3.61 -18.00
C GLU A 237 18.89 4.00 -19.31
N ARG A 238 17.62 4.44 -19.23
CA ARG A 238 16.81 4.83 -20.40
C ARG A 238 16.87 6.31 -20.75
N MET A 239 17.63 7.09 -20.00
CA MET A 239 17.56 8.55 -20.02
C MET A 239 17.92 9.15 -21.38
N ASP A 240 18.87 8.57 -22.10
CA ASP A 240 19.30 9.05 -23.41
C ASP A 240 18.20 8.93 -24.49
N HIS A 241 17.18 8.12 -24.24
CA HIS A 241 16.10 7.81 -25.20
C HIS A 241 14.71 8.18 -24.66
N ILE A 242 14.64 8.93 -23.55
CA ILE A 242 13.37 9.32 -22.96
C ILE A 242 12.69 10.39 -23.83
N GLY A 243 11.38 10.26 -24.04
CA GLY A 243 10.61 11.26 -24.78
C GLY A 243 10.51 12.57 -23.99
N PHE A 244 10.43 13.71 -24.67
CA PHE A 244 10.36 15.03 -24.02
C PHE A 244 9.18 15.14 -23.02
N GLY A 245 8.00 14.63 -23.37
CA GLY A 245 6.84 14.63 -22.48
C GLY A 245 7.07 13.84 -21.19
N ASP A 246 7.76 12.70 -21.29
CA ASP A 246 8.13 11.86 -20.14
C ASP A 246 9.23 12.54 -19.30
N LEU A 247 10.20 13.18 -19.95
CA LEU A 247 11.26 13.95 -19.29
C LEU A 247 10.70 15.09 -18.43
N VAL A 248 9.72 15.84 -18.95
CA VAL A 248 9.05 16.91 -18.21
C VAL A 248 8.32 16.36 -16.98
N GLN A 249 7.57 15.27 -17.14
CA GLN A 249 6.87 14.63 -16.02
C GLN A 249 7.85 14.14 -14.95
N LEU A 250 8.94 13.49 -15.37
CA LEU A 250 9.98 13.02 -14.48
C LEU A 250 10.64 14.18 -13.72
N ASN A 251 10.97 15.28 -14.39
CA ASN A 251 11.56 16.45 -13.74
C ASN A 251 10.64 17.08 -12.69
N CYS A 252 9.33 17.15 -12.95
CA CYS A 252 8.34 17.59 -11.97
C CYS A 252 8.32 16.67 -10.74
N LEU A 253 8.25 15.35 -10.97
CA LEU A 253 8.22 14.35 -9.92
C LEU A 253 9.49 14.36 -9.06
N LEU A 254 10.65 14.50 -9.70
CA LEU A 254 11.93 14.58 -9.00
C LEU A 254 11.97 15.77 -8.04
N ARG A 255 11.26 16.86 -8.33
CA ARG A 255 11.15 18.08 -7.49
C ARG A 255 10.03 18.02 -6.44
N SER A 256 9.38 16.86 -6.26
CA SER A 256 8.36 16.67 -5.22
C SER A 256 8.88 16.96 -3.82
N SER A 257 7.94 17.27 -2.91
CA SER A 257 8.26 17.64 -1.53
C SER A 257 8.94 16.50 -0.77
N TYR A 258 8.61 15.26 -1.12
CA TYR A 258 9.23 14.07 -0.58
C TYR A 258 10.73 14.01 -0.87
N PHE A 259 11.13 14.13 -2.14
CA PHE A 259 12.53 14.06 -2.52
C PHE A 259 13.31 15.27 -2.01
N GLU A 260 12.74 16.48 -2.06
CA GLU A 260 13.39 17.66 -1.47
C GLU A 260 13.67 17.46 0.02
N TYR A 261 12.69 16.97 0.79
CA TYR A 261 12.88 16.66 2.20
C TYR A 261 13.96 15.60 2.41
N ARG A 262 13.94 14.50 1.65
CA ARG A 262 14.89 13.40 1.81
C ARG A 262 16.32 13.85 1.50
N ILE A 263 16.49 14.61 0.42
CA ILE A 263 17.75 15.20 0.00
C ILE A 263 18.35 16.11 1.07
N ASN A 264 17.52 16.95 1.70
CA ASN A 264 17.98 17.91 2.70
C ASN A 264 18.31 17.25 4.06
N ASN A 265 17.72 16.09 4.36
CA ASN A 265 17.95 15.34 5.59
C ASN A 265 18.98 14.21 5.47
N ARG A 266 19.74 14.15 4.37
CA ARG A 266 20.83 13.18 4.12
C ARG A 266 21.90 13.10 5.21
N LYS A 267 22.00 14.11 6.08
CA LYS A 267 23.11 14.26 7.06
C LYS A 267 23.21 13.14 8.10
N ASN A 268 22.19 12.29 8.25
CA ASN A 268 22.17 11.23 9.25
C ASN A 268 22.45 9.82 8.71
N ASP A 269 22.61 9.65 7.39
CA ASP A 269 22.84 8.33 6.81
C ASP A 269 23.83 8.39 5.62
N HIS A 270 25.08 8.00 5.88
CA HIS A 270 26.13 7.91 4.85
C HIS A 270 25.80 6.87 3.74
N GLY A 271 24.70 6.12 3.89
CA GLY A 271 24.20 5.08 3.00
C GLY A 271 22.92 5.38 2.22
N ASP A 272 22.38 6.61 2.19
CA ASP A 272 21.11 6.88 1.49
C ASP A 272 21.25 6.81 -0.06
N VAL A 273 21.23 5.58 -0.58
CA VAL A 273 21.32 5.24 -2.02
C VAL A 273 20.22 5.93 -2.81
N LEU A 274 19.02 6.04 -2.24
CA LEU A 274 17.89 6.67 -2.92
C LEU A 274 18.18 8.15 -3.18
N SER A 275 18.63 8.91 -2.19
CA SER A 275 18.99 10.32 -2.39
C SER A 275 20.11 10.52 -3.41
N LYS A 276 21.08 9.59 -3.50
CA LYS A 276 22.14 9.64 -4.51
C LYS A 276 21.59 9.45 -5.91
N VAL A 277 20.76 8.42 -6.13
CA VAL A 277 20.14 8.14 -7.43
C VAL A 277 19.21 9.28 -7.85
N VAL A 278 18.44 9.87 -6.93
CA VAL A 278 17.60 11.05 -7.24
C VAL A 278 18.45 12.22 -7.72
N SER A 279 19.60 12.48 -7.10
CA SER A 279 20.53 13.54 -7.52
C SER A 279 21.10 13.27 -8.91
N GLU A 280 21.59 12.06 -9.18
CA GLU A 280 22.13 11.67 -10.48
C GLU A 280 21.08 11.81 -11.58
N LEU A 281 19.86 11.32 -11.33
CA LEU A 281 18.77 11.35 -12.29
C LEU A 281 18.33 12.80 -12.59
N ARG A 282 18.32 13.69 -11.58
CA ARG A 282 18.06 15.14 -11.78
C ARG A 282 19.11 15.80 -12.67
N GLU A 283 20.39 15.47 -12.47
CA GLU A 283 21.49 16.01 -13.28
C GLU A 283 21.37 15.56 -14.73
N LYS A 284 21.24 14.25 -14.96
CA LYS A 284 21.04 13.68 -16.31
C LYS A 284 19.80 14.26 -16.99
N ALA A 285 18.67 14.34 -16.30
CA ALA A 285 17.44 14.88 -16.86
C ALA A 285 17.56 16.37 -17.24
N THR A 286 18.40 17.14 -16.53
CA THR A 286 18.68 18.54 -16.88
C THR A 286 19.56 18.64 -18.13
N VAL A 287 20.58 17.79 -18.26
CA VAL A 287 21.46 17.75 -19.44
C VAL A 287 20.65 17.41 -20.69
N VAL A 288 19.84 16.35 -20.65
CA VAL A 288 19.01 15.93 -21.78
C VAL A 288 18.00 17.01 -22.17
N ALA A 289 17.39 17.69 -21.20
CA ALA A 289 16.45 18.79 -21.49
C ALA A 289 17.11 19.93 -22.28
N VAL A 290 18.33 20.33 -21.89
CA VAL A 290 19.10 21.38 -22.58
C VAL A 290 19.50 20.95 -24.00
N GLU A 291 19.83 19.68 -24.22
CA GLU A 291 20.15 19.16 -25.56
C GLU A 291 18.92 19.16 -26.48
N VAL A 292 17.75 18.78 -25.95
CA VAL A 292 16.49 18.81 -26.70
C VAL A 292 16.08 20.24 -27.07
N GLU A 293 16.22 21.21 -26.15
CA GLU A 293 15.94 22.63 -26.43
C GLU A 293 16.86 23.18 -27.53
N LYS A 294 18.17 22.93 -27.44
CA LYS A 294 19.14 23.36 -28.48
C LYS A 294 18.86 22.74 -29.85
N GLY A 295 18.44 21.47 -29.88
CA GLY A 295 18.06 20.80 -31.12
C GLY A 295 16.85 21.44 -31.80
N ALA A 296 15.87 21.90 -31.01
CA ALA A 296 14.68 22.59 -31.51
C ALA A 296 15.01 23.98 -32.08
N GLU A 297 15.84 24.77 -31.39
CA GLU A 297 16.26 26.11 -31.86
C GLU A 297 17.06 26.07 -33.18
N ILE A 298 17.83 25.01 -33.41
CA ILE A 298 18.59 24.81 -34.66
C ILE A 298 17.67 24.44 -35.82
N GLN A 299 16.55 23.75 -35.57
CA GLN A 299 15.57 23.41 -36.60
C GLN A 299 14.69 24.60 -36.97
N GLU A 300 14.34 25.46 -36.02
CA GLU A 300 13.59 26.71 -36.30
C GLU A 300 14.41 27.75 -37.05
N ASN A 301 15.74 27.83 -36.83
CA ASN A 301 16.61 28.77 -37.53
C ASN A 301 17.01 28.33 -38.95
N ASN A 302 16.75 27.07 -39.33
CA ASN A 302 17.11 26.50 -40.64
C ASN A 302 15.90 26.19 -41.54
N GLY A 303 14.68 26.56 -41.13
CA GLY A 303 13.45 26.48 -41.92
C GLY A 303 13.00 27.85 -42.41
#